data_AF-A0A955L3R9-F1
#
_entry.id   AF-A0A955L3R9-F1
#
_cell.length_a   1.000
_cell.length_b   1.000
_cell.length_c   1.000
_cell.angle_alpha   90.00
_cell.angle_beta   90.00
_cell.angle_gamma   90.00
#
_symmetry.space_group_name_H-M   'P 1'
#
loop_
_entity.id
_entity.type
_entity.pdbx_description
1 polymer ?
#
loop_
_entity_poly.entity_id
_entity_poly.type
_entity_poly.pdbx_seq_one_letter_code
_entity_poly.pdbx_strand_id
1 'polypeptide(L)'
;REYSSIGEREVPLTDKVLFILKDYLFEHEHAKEKDFPLFYTSKNKPMRIRNIRSAVNRAFNNAKIPEICVNDLRNTFIVKQLEYGNTLEFVASLVGHKTILTTERYLRLLSKKYQPNTINKVAEI
;
A
#
# COMPACT_ATOMS: atom_id res chain seq x y z
N ARG A 1 16.71 13.21 10.04
CA ARG A 1 15.61 12.67 10.86
C ARG A 1 15.20 11.36 10.21
N GLU A 2 15.23 10.25 10.94
CA GLU A 2 14.64 9.00 10.45
C GLU A 2 13.19 9.26 10.05
N TYR A 3 12.82 8.80 8.85
CA TYR A 3 11.53 9.09 8.25
C TYR A 3 10.38 8.31 8.92
N SER A 4 10.71 7.25 9.65
CA SER A 4 9.79 6.44 10.43
C SER A 4 10.43 6.00 11.73
N SER A 5 9.63 5.84 12.77
CA SER A 5 10.02 5.19 14.04
C SER A 5 10.03 3.66 13.95
N ILE A 6 9.68 3.13 12.78
CA ILE A 6 9.70 1.70 12.45
C ILE A 6 10.96 1.44 11.63
N GLY A 7 11.67 0.37 11.95
CA GLY A 7 12.89 -0.04 11.26
C GLY A 7 12.67 -0.36 9.77
N GLU A 8 13.77 -0.64 9.08
CA GLU A 8 13.76 -1.09 7.69
C GLU A 8 12.99 -2.42 7.55
N ARG A 9 12.31 -2.58 6.42
CA ARG A 9 11.56 -3.81 6.12
C ARG A 9 11.58 -4.09 4.63
N GLU A 10 11.50 -5.36 4.28
CA GLU A 10 11.35 -5.81 2.91
C GLU A 10 9.87 -5.88 2.54
N VAL A 11 9.53 -5.38 1.35
CA VAL A 11 8.17 -5.43 0.81
C VAL A 11 8.25 -5.99 -0.61
N PRO A 12 7.49 -7.07 -0.93
CA PRO A 12 7.48 -7.64 -2.26
C PRO A 12 6.88 -6.64 -3.24
N LEU A 13 7.53 -6.51 -4.38
CA LEU A 13 7.05 -5.73 -5.51
C LEU A 13 6.45 -6.68 -6.55
N THR A 14 5.38 -6.24 -7.21
CA THR A 14 4.82 -6.96 -8.35
C THR A 14 5.66 -6.71 -9.59
N ASP A 15 5.66 -7.66 -10.54
CA ASP A 15 6.40 -7.53 -11.81
C ASP A 15 6.05 -6.25 -12.57
N LYS A 16 4.77 -5.84 -12.51
CA LYS A 16 4.29 -4.61 -13.11
C LYS A 16 4.94 -3.36 -12.51
N VAL A 17 5.07 -3.32 -11.18
CA VAL A 17 5.75 -2.22 -10.49
C VAL A 17 7.24 -2.24 -10.78
N LEU A 18 7.86 -3.42 -10.83
CA LEU A 18 9.26 -3.57 -11.19
C LEU A 18 9.54 -3.02 -12.59
N PHE A 19 8.69 -3.32 -13.57
CA PHE A 19 8.80 -2.81 -14.93
C PHE A 19 8.71 -1.28 -14.97
N ILE A 20 7.67 -0.70 -14.36
CA ILE A 20 7.49 0.76 -14.29
C ILE A 20 8.67 1.45 -13.61
N LEU A 21 9.22 0.84 -12.56
CA LEU A 21 10.36 1.38 -11.84
C LEU A 21 11.64 1.36 -12.70
N LYS A 22 11.85 0.29 -13.49
CA LYS A 22 12.97 0.20 -14.43
C LYS A 22 12.88 1.28 -15.50
N ASP A 23 11.71 1.49 -16.09
CA ASP A 23 11.49 2.55 -17.08
C ASP A 23 11.74 3.93 -16.47
N TYR A 24 11.22 4.17 -15.26
CA TYR A 24 11.46 5.41 -14.53
C TYR A 24 12.96 5.65 -14.30
N LEU A 25 13.70 4.65 -13.83
CA LEU A 25 15.14 4.75 -13.61
C LEU A 25 15.93 4.92 -14.91
N PHE A 26 15.44 4.42 -16.04
CA PHE A 26 16.06 4.65 -17.35
C PHE A 26 16.01 6.13 -17.73
N GLU A 27 14.87 6.80 -17.51
CA GLU A 27 14.70 8.23 -17.80
C GLU A 27 15.34 9.15 -16.75
N HIS A 28 15.59 8.64 -15.54
CA HIS A 28 16.02 9.43 -14.37
C HIS A 28 17.34 8.91 -13.81
N GLU A 29 18.45 9.16 -14.51
CA GLU A 29 19.76 8.56 -14.18
C GLU A 29 20.25 8.89 -12.76
N HIS A 30 20.02 10.13 -12.29
CA HIS A 30 20.39 10.54 -10.92
C HIS A 30 19.72 9.69 -9.83
N ALA A 31 18.54 9.11 -10.08
CA ALA A 31 17.87 8.24 -9.11
C ALA A 31 18.61 6.90 -8.87
N LYS A 32 19.62 6.57 -9.69
CA LYS A 32 20.48 5.40 -9.48
C LYS A 32 21.64 5.69 -8.53
N GLU A 33 21.93 6.96 -8.26
CA GLU A 33 23.03 7.36 -7.39
C GLU A 33 22.73 6.97 -5.93
N LYS A 34 23.76 6.49 -5.23
CA LYS A 34 23.66 6.17 -3.81
C LYS A 34 23.34 7.45 -3.02
N ASP A 35 22.42 7.34 -2.07
CA ASP A 35 21.93 8.44 -1.22
C ASP A 35 21.15 9.56 -1.95
N PHE A 36 20.90 9.41 -3.27
CA PHE A 36 20.04 10.32 -4.02
C PHE A 36 18.56 9.89 -3.88
N PRO A 37 17.61 10.84 -3.73
CA PRO A 37 16.20 10.50 -3.64
C PRO A 37 15.68 9.85 -4.92
N LEU A 38 15.08 8.66 -4.80
CA LEU A 38 14.45 7.95 -5.91
C LEU A 38 13.46 8.84 -6.67
N PHE A 39 12.60 9.57 -5.94
CA PHE A 39 11.66 10.52 -6.51
C PHE A 39 12.08 11.97 -6.24
N TYR A 40 12.35 12.70 -7.31
CA TYR A 40 12.84 14.07 -7.25
C TYR A 40 12.11 15.00 -8.22
N THR A 41 12.29 16.29 -8.02
CA THR A 41 11.75 17.35 -8.90
C THR A 41 12.78 17.71 -9.97
N SER A 42 12.38 18.41 -11.03
CA SER A 42 13.31 18.90 -12.07
C SER A 42 14.49 19.75 -11.56
N LYS A 43 14.45 20.21 -10.30
CA LYS A 43 15.55 20.91 -9.62
C LYS A 43 16.43 19.99 -8.77
N ASN A 44 16.40 18.68 -8.98
CA ASN A 44 17.16 17.66 -8.24
C ASN A 44 16.97 17.72 -6.71
N LYS A 45 15.75 18.07 -6.28
CA LYS A 45 15.34 18.06 -4.86
C LYS A 45 14.34 16.94 -4.59
N PRO A 46 14.36 16.30 -3.40
CA PRO A 46 13.39 15.28 -3.03
C PRO A 46 11.96 15.75 -3.26
N MET A 47 11.12 14.88 -3.82
CA MET A 47 9.72 15.20 -4.03
C MET A 47 9.02 15.43 -2.68
N ARG A 48 8.38 16.59 -2.52
CA ARG A 48 7.66 16.90 -1.29
C ARG A 48 6.41 16.03 -1.17
N ILE A 49 6.10 15.55 0.03
CA ILE A 49 4.91 14.73 0.32
C ILE A 49 3.62 15.38 -0.20
N ARG A 50 3.48 16.71 -0.10
CA ARG A 50 2.32 17.43 -0.62
C ARG A 50 2.13 17.25 -2.13
N ASN A 51 3.23 17.21 -2.90
CA ASN A 51 3.17 17.05 -4.34
C ASN A 51 2.73 15.62 -4.71
N ILE A 52 3.23 14.63 -3.98
CA ILE A 52 2.81 13.22 -4.13
C ILE A 52 1.31 13.10 -3.86
N ARG A 53 0.82 13.68 -2.75
CA ARG A 53 -0.61 13.71 -2.43
C ARG A 53 -1.43 14.38 -3.52
N SER A 54 -0.99 15.53 -4.05
CA SER A 54 -1.68 16.21 -5.15
C SER A 54 -1.72 15.36 -6.42
N ALA A 55 -0.64 14.66 -6.77
CA ALA A 55 -0.60 13.77 -7.93
C ALA A 55 -1.56 12.58 -7.78
N VAL A 56 -1.57 11.94 -6.60
CA VAL A 56 -2.49 10.83 -6.32
C VAL A 56 -3.94 11.31 -6.28
N ASN A 57 -4.23 12.45 -5.65
CA ASN A 57 -5.58 13.03 -5.62
C ASN A 57 -6.09 13.36 -7.03
N ARG A 58 -5.21 13.83 -7.93
CA ARG A 58 -5.57 14.03 -9.34
C ARG A 58 -5.95 12.71 -10.01
N ALA A 59 -5.24 11.62 -9.72
CA ALA A 59 -5.61 10.29 -10.24
C ALA A 59 -6.98 9.83 -9.71
N PHE A 60 -7.29 10.06 -8.43
CA PHE A 60 -8.61 9.76 -7.86
C PHE A 60 -9.73 10.59 -8.50
N ASN A 61 -9.50 11.88 -8.71
CA ASN A 61 -10.46 12.77 -9.38
C ASN A 61 -10.73 12.30 -10.81
N ASN A 62 -9.69 11.91 -11.55
CA ASN A 62 -9.82 11.36 -12.90
C ASN A 62 -10.60 10.03 -12.91
N ALA A 63 -10.41 9.20 -11.88
CA ALA A 63 -11.15 7.96 -11.68
C ALA A 63 -12.59 8.18 -11.17
N LYS A 64 -13.00 9.43 -10.89
CA LYS A 64 -14.29 9.81 -10.30
C LYS A 64 -14.55 9.14 -8.95
N ILE A 65 -13.50 8.97 -8.15
CA ILE A 65 -13.58 8.39 -6.81
C ILE A 65 -13.44 9.54 -5.79
N PRO A 66 -14.54 10.03 -5.19
CA PRO A 66 -14.48 11.16 -4.27
C PRO A 66 -13.91 10.75 -2.90
N GLU A 67 -13.34 11.73 -2.19
CA GLU A 67 -13.02 11.64 -0.75
C GLU A 67 -12.01 10.56 -0.33
N ILE A 68 -11.10 10.16 -1.22
CA ILE A 68 -10.04 9.19 -0.89
C ILE A 68 -8.69 9.87 -0.67
N CYS A 69 -7.97 9.39 0.34
CA CYS A 69 -6.60 9.77 0.64
C CYS A 69 -5.61 8.65 0.27
N VAL A 70 -4.32 9.01 0.13
CA VAL A 70 -3.24 8.04 -0.13
C VAL A 70 -3.20 6.90 0.90
N ASN A 71 -3.51 7.19 2.17
CA ASN A 71 -3.53 6.18 3.23
C ASN A 71 -4.65 5.14 3.04
N ASP A 72 -5.72 5.48 2.33
CA ASP A 72 -6.80 4.53 2.06
C ASP A 72 -6.38 3.45 1.07
N LEU A 73 -5.38 3.71 0.23
CA LEU A 73 -4.74 2.67 -0.58
C LEU A 73 -4.05 1.63 0.31
N ARG A 74 -3.39 2.07 1.37
CA ARG A 74 -2.76 1.18 2.38
C ARG A 74 -3.83 0.39 3.14
N ASN A 75 -4.91 1.03 3.54
CA ASN A 75 -6.05 0.37 4.19
C ASN A 75 -6.66 -0.69 3.27
N THR A 76 -6.85 -0.35 1.99
CA THR A 76 -7.36 -1.27 0.96
C THR A 76 -6.43 -2.45 0.78
N PHE A 77 -5.12 -2.22 0.73
CA PHE A 77 -4.13 -3.30 0.66
C PHE A 77 -4.25 -4.26 1.85
N ILE A 78 -4.33 -3.75 3.08
CA ILE A 78 -4.50 -4.57 4.29
C ILE A 78 -5.77 -5.42 4.19
N VAL A 79 -6.91 -4.79 3.90
CA VAL A 79 -8.21 -5.48 3.79
C VAL A 79 -8.15 -6.55 2.71
N LYS A 80 -7.58 -6.25 1.53
CA LYS A 80 -7.46 -7.23 0.44
C LYS A 80 -6.57 -8.42 0.79
N GLN A 81 -5.46 -8.21 1.47
CA GLN A 81 -4.60 -9.32 1.88
C GLN A 81 -5.29 -10.23 2.91
N LEU A 82 -6.08 -9.65 3.81
CA LEU A 82 -6.88 -10.43 4.76
C LEU A 82 -8.07 -11.13 4.05
N GLU A 83 -8.70 -10.51 3.04
CA GLU A 83 -9.72 -11.17 2.19
C GLU A 83 -9.14 -12.40 1.47
N TYR A 84 -7.87 -12.36 1.06
CA TYR A 84 -7.19 -13.52 0.46
C TYR A 84 -6.80 -14.62 1.45
N GLY A 85 -7.07 -14.45 2.75
CA GLY A 85 -6.78 -15.46 3.78
C GLY A 85 -5.36 -15.42 4.34
N ASN A 86 -4.60 -14.34 4.11
CA ASN A 86 -3.30 -14.17 4.76
C ASN A 86 -3.45 -13.94 6.27
N THR A 87 -2.47 -14.41 7.05
CA THR A 87 -2.47 -14.25 8.50
C THR A 87 -2.27 -12.78 8.92
N LEU A 88 -2.82 -12.42 10.08
CA LEU A 88 -2.72 -11.05 10.61
C LEU A 88 -1.27 -10.65 10.87
N GLU A 89 -0.48 -11.59 11.38
CA GLU A 89 0.94 -11.43 11.70
C GLU A 89 1.74 -11.11 10.43
N PHE A 90 1.47 -11.84 9.34
CA PHE A 90 2.11 -11.63 8.06
C PHE A 90 1.75 -10.26 7.47
N VAL A 91 0.46 -9.90 7.48
CA VAL A 91 0.04 -8.58 6.96
C VAL A 91 0.58 -7.45 7.82
N ALA A 92 0.59 -7.60 9.15
CA ALA A 92 1.13 -6.60 10.08
C ALA A 92 2.63 -6.35 9.86
N SER A 93 3.43 -7.42 9.67
CA SER A 93 4.86 -7.30 9.42
C SER A 93 5.15 -6.62 8.08
N LEU A 94 4.43 -7.03 7.03
CA LEU A 94 4.55 -6.48 5.67
C LEU A 94 4.27 -4.97 5.61
N VAL A 95 3.20 -4.57 6.29
CA VAL A 95 2.71 -3.20 6.31
C VAL A 95 3.55 -2.33 7.25
N GLY A 96 4.22 -2.94 8.24
CA GLY A 96 5.08 -2.26 9.21
C GLY A 96 4.29 -1.73 10.41
N HIS A 97 3.35 -2.52 10.93
CA HIS A 97 2.62 -2.17 12.14
C HIS A 97 3.40 -2.62 13.39
N LYS A 98 3.61 -1.70 14.34
CA LYS A 98 4.30 -2.01 15.61
C LYS A 98 3.54 -3.02 16.48
N THR A 99 2.21 -3.01 16.39
CA THR A 99 1.33 -3.88 17.17
C THR A 99 0.29 -4.53 16.27
N ILE A 100 0.10 -5.84 16.40
CA ILE A 100 -0.86 -6.63 15.61
C ILE A 100 -2.30 -6.10 15.77
N LEU A 101 -2.65 -5.56 16.95
CA LEU A 101 -3.94 -4.93 17.24
C LEU A 101 -4.34 -3.83 16.24
N THR A 102 -3.35 -3.15 15.63
CA THR A 102 -3.65 -2.13 14.61
C THR A 102 -4.16 -2.76 13.31
N THR A 103 -3.72 -3.98 12.99
CA THR A 103 -4.22 -4.77 11.85
C THR A 103 -5.54 -5.46 12.19
N GLU A 104 -5.76 -5.87 13.45
CA GLU A 104 -6.99 -6.53 13.89
C GLU A 104 -8.26 -5.70 13.63
N ARG A 105 -8.17 -4.37 13.73
CA ARG A 105 -9.28 -3.45 13.44
C ARG A 105 -9.87 -3.66 12.04
N TYR A 106 -9.07 -4.10 11.07
CA TYR A 106 -9.51 -4.35 9.70
C TYR A 106 -10.36 -5.62 9.56
N LEU A 107 -10.26 -6.59 10.48
CA LEU A 107 -11.11 -7.79 10.47
C LEU A 107 -12.59 -7.44 10.62
N ARG A 108 -12.90 -6.39 11.40
CA ARG A 108 -14.27 -5.90 11.58
C ARG A 108 -14.90 -5.40 10.28
N LEU A 109 -14.08 -5.01 9.30
CA LEU A 109 -14.54 -4.60 7.97
C LEU A 109 -14.86 -5.81 7.09
N LEU A 110 -14.17 -6.94 7.30
CA LEU A 110 -14.43 -8.21 6.62
C LEU A 110 -15.70 -8.87 7.13
N SER A 111 -15.90 -8.90 8.45
CA SER A 111 -17.09 -9.50 9.06
C SER A 111 -18.39 -8.78 8.65
N LYS A 112 -18.33 -7.48 8.36
CA LYS A 112 -19.48 -6.74 7.80
C LYS A 112 -19.82 -7.13 6.35
N LYS A 113 -18.86 -7.62 5.56
CA LYS A 113 -19.11 -8.21 4.24
C LYS A 113 -19.57 -9.67 4.34
N TYR A 114 -19.23 -10.35 5.43
CA TYR A 114 -19.67 -11.71 5.69
C TYR A 114 -21.10 -11.70 6.27
N GLN A 115 -22.09 -11.38 5.42
CA GLN A 115 -23.43 -11.95 5.61
C GLN A 115 -23.38 -13.36 5.02
N PRO A 116 -23.36 -14.43 5.83
CA PRO A 116 -23.39 -15.79 5.33
C PRO A 116 -24.81 -16.10 4.85
N ASN A 117 -25.16 -15.60 3.67
CA ASN A 117 -26.21 -16.21 2.87
C ASN A 117 -25.52 -16.85 1.66
N THR A 118 -25.58 -18.18 1.64
CA THR A 118 -25.22 -19.15 0.60
C THR A 118 -23.85 -19.86 0.75
N ILE A 119 -23.96 -21.21 0.87
CA ILE A 119 -22.95 -22.26 0.68
C ILE A 119 -22.03 -22.49 1.92
N ASN A 120 -22.29 -23.40 2.88
CA ASN A 120 -22.51 -24.85 2.76
C ASN A 120 -23.27 -25.42 4.00
N LYS A 121 -24.48 -25.94 3.78
CA LYS A 121 -25.15 -26.95 4.62
C LYS A 121 -25.07 -28.33 3.94
N VAL A 122 -23.90 -28.72 3.41
CA VAL A 122 -23.75 -29.99 2.67
C VAL A 122 -22.60 -30.86 3.18
N ALA A 123 -22.29 -30.75 4.47
CA ALA A 123 -21.38 -31.68 5.15
C ALA A 123 -22.04 -32.26 6.41
N GLU A 124 -23.31 -32.65 6.29
CA GLU A 124 -23.94 -33.67 7.12
C GLU A 124 -24.85 -34.47 6.18
N ILE A 125 -24.32 -35.60 5.69
CA ILE A 125 -24.93 -36.92 5.44
C ILE A 125 -23.79 -37.83 4.97
#